data_AF-A0A3C1GJ76-F1
#
_entry.id   AF-A0A3C1GJ76-F1
#
_cell.length_a   1.000
_cell.length_b   1.000
_cell.length_c   1.000
_cell.angle_alpha   90.00
_cell.angle_beta   90.00
_cell.angle_gamma   90.00
#
_symmetry.space_group_name_H-M   'P 1'
#
loop_
_entity.id
_entity.type
_entity.pdbx_description
1 polymer ?
#
loop_
_entity_poly.entity_id
_entity_poly.type
_entity_poly.pdbx_seq_one_letter_code
_entity_poly.pdbx_strand_id
1 'polypeptide(L)' 'PSMFEPVHGSAPDIAGKGIANPIAQIWTGAMLLEHLDHAEAAAAVVGAIERVVEEGKTLTRDLGGRATTREVAEAIAALV' A
#
# COMPACT_ATOMS: atom_id res chain seq x y z
N PRO A 1 11.20 -21.44 -3.72
CA PRO A 1 9.97 -20.70 -4.09
C PRO A 1 9.78 -19.49 -3.18
N SER A 2 9.50 -18.32 -3.76
CA SER A 2 9.29 -17.07 -3.03
C SER A 2 7.80 -16.77 -2.90
N MET A 3 7.36 -16.24 -1.77
CA MET A 3 6.00 -15.74 -1.52
C MET A 3 6.11 -14.37 -0.87
N PHE A 4 5.32 -13.41 -1.34
CA PHE A 4 5.30 -12.05 -0.84
C PHE A 4 3.87 -11.72 -0.42
N GLU A 5 3.66 -11.51 0.88
CA GLU A 5 2.33 -11.30 1.45
C GLU A 5 2.37 -10.26 2.57
N PRO A 6 1.28 -9.49 2.77
CA PRO A 6 1.20 -8.57 3.89
C PRO A 6 1.11 -9.33 5.20
N VAL A 7 1.72 -8.80 6.26
CA VAL A 7 1.79 -9.47 7.58
C VAL A 7 0.47 -9.38 8.37
N HIS A 8 -0.41 -8.43 8.03
CA HIS A 8 -1.66 -8.25 8.77
C HIS A 8 -2.63 -9.43 8.57
N GLY A 9 -3.51 -9.66 9.55
CA GLY A 9 -4.58 -10.66 9.46
C GLY A 9 -5.73 -10.26 8.53
N SER A 10 -6.81 -11.02 8.56
CA SER A 10 -7.99 -10.82 7.69
C SER A 10 -8.90 -9.63 8.06
N ALA A 11 -8.69 -9.02 9.24
CA ALA A 11 -9.47 -7.91 9.79
C ALA A 11 -11.01 -8.02 9.55
N PRO A 12 -11.66 -9.08 10.10
CA PRO A 12 -13.07 -9.39 9.78
C PRO A 12 -14.05 -8.27 10.15
N ASP A 13 -13.72 -7.48 11.16
CA ASP A 13 -14.50 -6.34 11.65
C ASP A 13 -14.58 -5.18 10.65
N ILE A 14 -13.64 -5.09 9.70
CA ILE A 14 -13.63 -4.06 8.64
C ILE A 14 -13.75 -4.62 7.22
N ALA A 15 -13.80 -5.94 7.08
CA ALA A 15 -13.97 -6.61 5.79
C ALA A 15 -15.23 -6.08 5.06
N GLY A 16 -15.08 -5.77 3.76
CA GLY A 16 -16.15 -5.24 2.92
C GLY A 16 -16.51 -3.76 3.15
N LYS A 17 -15.88 -3.06 4.10
CA LYS A 17 -16.18 -1.65 4.41
C LYS A 17 -15.36 -0.64 3.61
N GLY A 18 -14.37 -1.09 2.83
CA GLY A 18 -13.51 -0.21 2.03
C GLY A 18 -12.64 0.74 2.85
N ILE A 19 -12.26 0.36 4.08
CA ILE A 19 -11.44 1.17 5.00
C ILE A 19 -10.14 0.48 5.43
N ALA A 20 -9.83 -0.67 4.85
CA ALA A 20 -8.56 -1.36 5.10
C ALA A 20 -7.41 -0.55 4.49
N ASN A 21 -6.25 -0.53 5.15
CA ASN A 21 -5.05 0.08 4.63
C ASN A 21 -4.44 -0.79 3.51
N PRO A 22 -4.33 -0.30 2.26
CA PRO A 22 -3.78 -1.09 1.16
C PRO A 22 -2.24 -1.13 1.13
N ILE A 23 -1.55 -0.29 1.91
CA ILE A 23 -0.10 -0.05 1.77
C ILE A 23 0.71 -1.34 1.87
N ALA A 24 0.45 -2.19 2.87
CA ALA A 24 1.21 -3.42 3.07
C ALA A 24 1.10 -4.36 1.86
N GLN A 25 -0.10 -4.48 1.28
CA GLN A 25 -0.35 -5.32 0.10
C GLN A 25 0.28 -4.74 -1.17
N ILE A 26 0.37 -3.42 -1.28
CA ILE A 26 1.03 -2.76 -2.42
C ILE A 26 2.55 -2.95 -2.30
N TRP A 27 3.12 -2.78 -1.09
CA TRP A 27 4.55 -2.95 -0.85
C TRP A 27 5.01 -4.38 -1.12
N THR A 28 4.21 -5.40 -0.79
CA THR A 28 4.57 -6.79 -1.13
C THR A 28 4.66 -7.00 -2.65
N GLY A 29 3.89 -6.24 -3.44
CA GLY A 29 4.06 -6.12 -4.89
C GLY A 29 5.41 -5.51 -5.30
N ALA A 30 5.88 -4.48 -4.59
CA ALA A 30 7.22 -3.93 -4.82
C ALA A 30 8.34 -4.93 -4.49
N MET A 31 8.19 -5.73 -3.41
CA MET A 31 9.14 -6.80 -3.09
C MET A 31 9.17 -7.89 -4.18
N LEU A 32 8.01 -8.21 -4.77
CA LEU A 32 7.93 -9.11 -5.93
C LEU A 32 8.65 -8.52 -7.14
N LEU A 33 8.45 -7.23 -7.45
CA LEU A 33 9.15 -6.56 -8.56
C LEU A 33 10.67 -6.61 -8.37
N GLU A 34 11.16 -6.34 -7.16
CA GLU A 34 12.58 -6.44 -6.83
C GLU A 34 13.11 -7.87 -7.01
N HIS A 35 12.35 -8.89 -6.59
CA HIS A 35 12.71 -10.29 -6.80
C HIS A 35 12.78 -10.71 -8.28
N LEU A 36 12.06 -10.00 -9.15
CA LEU A 36 12.04 -10.22 -10.61
C LEU A 36 13.03 -9.31 -11.36
N ASP A 37 14.01 -8.73 -10.66
CA ASP A 37 15.01 -7.80 -11.22
C ASP A 37 14.42 -6.49 -11.79
N HIS A 38 13.23 -6.09 -11.36
CA HIS A 38 12.58 -4.82 -11.71
C HIS A 38 12.79 -3.75 -10.63
N ALA A 39 14.04 -3.48 -10.27
CA ALA A 39 14.40 -2.59 -9.17
C ALA A 39 13.88 -1.15 -9.33
N GLU A 40 13.87 -0.58 -10.55
CA GLU A 40 13.35 0.77 -10.79
C GLU A 40 11.83 0.85 -10.52
N ALA A 41 11.08 -0.16 -10.95
CA ALA A 41 9.64 -0.23 -10.71
C ALA A 41 9.33 -0.44 -9.23
N ALA A 42 10.10 -1.30 -8.54
CA ALA A 42 9.98 -1.49 -7.10
C ALA A 42 10.23 -0.16 -6.35
N ALA A 43 11.29 0.56 -6.69
CA ALA A 43 11.63 1.84 -6.09
C ALA A 43 10.55 2.91 -6.35
N ALA A 44 9.96 2.95 -7.55
CA ALA A 44 8.86 3.86 -7.86
C ALA A 44 7.64 3.62 -6.96
N VAL A 45 7.26 2.35 -6.74
CA VAL A 45 6.13 1.99 -5.86
C VAL A 45 6.43 2.35 -4.40
N VAL A 46 7.62 2.03 -3.89
CA VAL A 46 8.01 2.37 -2.51
C VAL A 46 8.06 3.88 -2.31
N GLY A 47 8.67 4.62 -3.23
CA GLY A 47 8.71 6.08 -3.17
C GLY A 47 7.33 6.73 -3.23
N ALA A 48 6.39 6.17 -4.01
CA ALA A 48 5.00 6.64 -4.03
C ALA A 48 4.29 6.42 -2.68
N ILE A 49 4.51 5.26 -2.04
CA ILE A 49 4.00 4.98 -0.68
C ILE A 49 4.56 5.99 0.33
N GLU A 50 5.89 6.18 0.33
CA GLU A 50 6.58 7.10 1.24
C GLU A 50 6.00 8.51 1.12
N ARG A 51 5.84 9.02 -0.10
CA ARG A 51 5.26 10.35 -0.34
C ARG A 51 3.84 10.49 0.19
N VAL A 52 2.97 9.51 -0.02
CA VAL A 52 1.59 9.55 0.50
C VAL A 52 1.57 9.55 2.03
N VAL A 53 2.44 8.75 2.66
CA VAL A 53 2.57 8.68 4.12
C VAL A 53 3.13 9.97 4.69
N GLU A 54 4.18 10.53 4.09
CA GLU A 54 4.81 11.79 4.50
C GLU A 54 3.87 13.00 4.34
N GLU A 55 3.11 13.06 3.26
CA GLU A 55 2.13 14.14 3.06
C GLU A 55 1.00 14.11 4.09
N GLY A 56 0.64 12.92 4.60
CA GLY A 56 -0.35 12.74 5.66
C GLY A 56 -1.80 13.10 5.32
N LYS A 57 -2.08 13.49 4.07
CA LYS A 57 -3.41 13.99 3.64
C LYS A 57 -4.40 12.86 3.33
N THR A 58 -3.93 11.77 2.73
CA THR A 58 -4.76 10.67 2.22
C THR A 58 -4.35 9.37 2.90
N LEU A 59 -4.74 9.23 4.17
CA LEU A 59 -4.43 8.07 5.00
C LEU A 59 -5.69 7.37 5.51
N THR A 60 -5.62 6.05 5.66
CA THR A 60 -6.66 5.25 6.32
C THR A 60 -6.66 5.47 7.83
N ARG A 61 -7.71 4.97 8.50
CA ARG A 61 -7.98 5.23 9.92
C ARG A 61 -6.92 4.66 10.87
N ASP A 62 -6.34 3.52 10.53
CA ASP A 62 -5.24 2.89 11.27
C ASP A 62 -3.97 3.77 11.30
N LEU A 63 -3.80 4.64 10.30
CA LEU A 63 -2.76 5.66 10.24
C LEU A 63 -3.23 7.06 10.67
N GLY A 64 -4.39 7.15 11.33
CA GLY A 64 -4.95 8.41 11.87
C GLY A 64 -5.70 9.28 10.87
N GLY A 65 -5.86 8.85 9.61
CA GLY A 65 -6.62 9.57 8.59
C GLY A 65 -8.08 9.16 8.50
N ARG A 66 -8.74 9.58 7.41
CA ARG A 66 -10.16 9.29 7.13
C ARG A 66 -10.41 8.75 5.73
N ALA A 67 -9.36 8.57 4.95
CA ALA A 67 -9.45 8.06 3.59
C ALA A 67 -9.88 6.59 3.57
N THR A 68 -10.52 6.21 2.49
CA THR A 68 -10.89 4.85 2.13
C THR A 68 -9.70 4.09 1.54
N THR A 69 -9.78 2.77 1.49
CA THR A 69 -8.81 1.92 0.79
C THR A 69 -8.55 2.40 -0.62
N ARG A 70 -9.63 2.80 -1.33
CA ARG A 70 -9.55 3.24 -2.72
C ARG A 70 -8.84 4.58 -2.86
N GLU A 71 -9.16 5.55 -2.03
CA GLU A 71 -8.51 6.87 -2.07
C GLU A 71 -7.00 6.77 -1.81
N VAL A 72 -6.57 5.94 -0.84
CA VAL A 72 -5.14 5.70 -0.60
C VAL A 72 -4.48 5.01 -1.79
N ALA A 73 -5.13 3.98 -2.37
CA ALA A 73 -4.59 3.28 -3.54
C ALA A 73 -4.48 4.20 -4.77
N GLU A 74 -5.47 5.05 -5.03
CA GLU A 74 -5.45 6.03 -6.13
C GLU A 74 -4.37 7.10 -5.90
N ALA A 75 -4.18 7.56 -4.66
CA ALA A 75 -3.12 8.51 -4.33
C ALA A 75 -1.71 7.93 -4.59
N ILE A 76 -1.48 6.66 -4.25
CA ILE A 76 -0.22 5.97 -4.54
C ILE A 76 -0.06 5.79 -6.06
N ALA A 77 -1.10 5.28 -6.74
CA ALA A 77 -1.04 5.02 -8.18
C ALA A 77 -0.81 6.28 -9.03
N ALA A 78 -1.24 7.46 -8.58
CA ALA A 78 -1.02 8.73 -9.27
C ALA A 78 0.44 9.22 -9.23
N LEU A 79 1.31 8.59 -8.44
CA LEU A 79 2.71 8.96 -8.23
C LEU A 79 3.72 8.00 -8.88
N VAL A 80 3.22 6.93 -9.54
CA VAL A 80 4.03 5.92 -10.24
C VAL A 80 4.00 6.16 -11.75
#